data_AF-A0A1T0CKX3-F1
#
_entry.id   AF-A0A1T0CKX3-F1
#
_cell.length_a   1.000
_cell.length_b   1.000
_cell.length_c   1.000
_cell.angle_alpha   90.00
_cell.angle_beta   90.00
_cell.angle_gamma   90.00
#
_symmetry.space_group_name_H-M   'P 1'
#
loop_
_entity.id
_entity.type
_entity.pdbx_description
1 polymer ?
#
loop_
_entity_poly.entity_id
_entity_poly.type
_entity_poly.pdbx_seq_one_letter_code
_entity_poly.pdbx_strand_id
1 'polypeptide(L)'
;MSKKITKAHVIGKSQNRTALGMMTAYIAMHPSIASADELRNQFPMKDICPDAGIEHLFFSESEINELMTTGKDWFVNGNACFTKEGEWLVLGNGDKVAFNKMWSAKSLARLQEVLTTHAITGEVDKAIKTATGYEIRYEYANDMPQVSQASSQAKPKSSTAVIVVGVVLVFVVLAWIAMKFM
;
A
#
# COMPACT_ATOMS: atom_id res chain seq x y z
N MET A 1 -5.86 -3.45 -12.80
CA MET A 1 -4.99 -2.80 -11.81
C MET A 1 -5.72 -2.80 -10.48
N SER A 2 -5.08 -3.22 -9.39
CA SER A 2 -5.66 -3.05 -8.05
C SER A 2 -5.77 -1.55 -7.73
N LYS A 3 -6.88 -1.13 -7.12
CA LYS A 3 -7.09 0.27 -6.75
C LYS A 3 -6.05 0.67 -5.71
N LYS A 4 -5.44 1.85 -5.88
CA LYS A 4 -4.45 2.39 -4.93
C LYS A 4 -5.15 2.73 -3.62
N ILE A 5 -4.65 2.18 -2.50
CA ILE A 5 -5.09 2.54 -1.16
C ILE A 5 -4.59 3.96 -0.85
N THR A 6 -5.48 4.82 -0.36
CA THR A 6 -5.16 6.22 -0.01
C THR A 6 -5.17 6.46 1.49
N LYS A 7 -5.91 5.66 2.25
CA LYS A 7 -6.01 5.77 3.70
C LYS A 7 -6.36 4.42 4.31
N ALA A 8 -5.92 4.21 5.55
CA ALA A 8 -6.31 3.04 6.32
C ALA A 8 -6.70 3.44 7.75
N HIS A 9 -7.75 2.83 8.26
CA HIS A 9 -8.12 2.91 9.66
C HIS A 9 -8.09 1.51 10.28
N VAL A 10 -7.29 1.36 11.33
CA VAL A 10 -7.04 0.08 12.00
C VAL A 10 -7.72 0.06 13.36
N ILE A 11 -8.45 -1.00 13.65
CA ILE A 11 -9.04 -1.21 14.97
C ILE A 11 -8.50 -2.54 15.50
N GLY A 12 -7.71 -2.49 16.57
CA GLY A 12 -7.09 -3.67 17.17
C GLY A 12 -7.65 -4.00 18.55
N LYS A 13 -7.67 -5.29 18.90
CA LYS A 13 -8.15 -5.78 20.19
C LYS A 13 -7.28 -5.36 21.38
N SER A 14 -6.00 -5.12 21.14
CA SER A 14 -4.96 -4.78 22.11
C SER A 14 -3.86 -3.98 21.43
N GLN A 15 -2.98 -3.35 22.21
CA GLN A 15 -1.94 -2.47 21.69
C GLN A 15 -1.08 -3.14 20.62
N ASN A 16 -0.60 -4.36 20.89
CA ASN A 16 0.22 -5.11 19.95
C ASN A 16 -0.53 -5.53 18.68
N ARG A 17 -1.83 -5.82 18.78
CA ARG A 17 -2.66 -6.14 17.61
C ARG A 17 -2.95 -4.91 16.77
N THR A 18 -3.18 -3.76 17.41
CA THR A 18 -3.29 -2.47 16.71
C THR A 18 -1.98 -2.16 15.98
N ALA A 19 -0.82 -2.28 16.64
CA ALA A 19 0.48 -2.06 16.01
C ALA A 19 0.72 -2.99 14.81
N LEU A 20 0.42 -4.29 14.96
CA LEU A 20 0.53 -5.25 13.85
C LEU A 20 -0.38 -4.89 12.67
N GLY A 21 -1.63 -4.54 12.92
CA GLY A 21 -2.58 -4.13 11.88
C GLY A 21 -2.16 -2.83 11.19
N MET A 22 -1.61 -1.88 11.93
CA MET A 22 -1.08 -0.63 11.40
C MET A 22 0.13 -0.86 10.48
N MET A 23 1.07 -1.72 10.87
CA MET A 23 2.19 -2.08 9.98
C MET A 23 1.75 -2.90 8.77
N THR A 24 0.72 -3.75 8.93
CA THR A 24 0.10 -4.47 7.81
C THR A 24 -0.50 -3.49 6.79
N ALA A 25 -1.22 -2.47 7.27
CA ALA A 25 -1.74 -1.40 6.43
C ALA A 25 -0.63 -0.60 5.74
N TYR A 26 0.44 -0.29 6.48
CA TYR A 26 1.59 0.43 5.95
C TYR A 26 2.26 -0.29 4.78
N ILE A 27 2.51 -1.60 4.91
CA ILE A 27 3.09 -2.41 3.84
C ILE A 27 2.16 -2.49 2.63
N ALA A 28 0.85 -2.66 2.85
CA ALA A 28 -0.13 -2.67 1.76
C ALA A 28 -0.16 -1.34 0.97
N MET A 29 0.13 -0.22 1.63
CA MET A 29 0.21 1.11 1.02
C MET A 29 1.57 1.40 0.36
N HIS A 30 2.62 0.65 0.72
CA HIS A 30 3.99 0.84 0.23
C HIS A 30 4.58 -0.48 -0.32
N PRO A 31 4.03 -1.03 -1.43
CA PRO A 31 4.43 -2.33 -1.95
C PRO A 31 5.87 -2.38 -2.50
N SER A 32 6.56 -1.24 -2.59
CA SER A 32 7.98 -1.18 -2.98
C SER A 32 8.94 -1.64 -1.89
N ILE A 33 8.50 -1.69 -0.63
CA ILE A 33 9.33 -2.16 0.49
C ILE A 33 9.61 -3.64 0.31
N ALA A 34 10.89 -4.00 0.33
CA ALA A 34 11.35 -5.33 -0.06
C ALA A 34 12.26 -6.00 0.98
N SER A 35 12.50 -5.40 2.15
CA SER A 35 13.29 -6.05 3.20
C SER A 35 12.92 -5.63 4.63
N ALA A 36 13.29 -6.47 5.59
CA ALA A 36 13.18 -6.13 7.02
C ALA A 36 14.10 -4.96 7.40
N ASP A 37 15.29 -4.85 6.81
CA ASP A 37 16.23 -3.75 7.10
C ASP A 37 15.69 -2.39 6.68
N GLU A 38 15.00 -2.33 5.54
CA GLU A 38 14.33 -1.11 5.12
C GLU A 38 13.27 -0.67 6.14
N LEU A 39 12.49 -1.60 6.68
CA LEU A 39 11.55 -1.32 7.77
C LEU A 39 12.27 -0.90 9.06
N ARG A 40 13.39 -1.51 9.43
CA ARG A 40 14.18 -1.14 10.62
C ARG A 40 14.70 0.29 10.52
N ASN A 41 15.10 0.72 9.31
CA ASN A 41 15.58 2.07 9.06
C ASN A 41 14.45 3.10 9.12
N GLN A 42 13.27 2.77 8.61
CA GLN A 42 12.11 3.67 8.63
C GLN A 42 11.40 3.73 9.98
N PHE A 43 11.45 2.65 10.75
CA PHE A 43 10.84 2.54 12.08
C PHE A 43 11.86 2.04 13.12
N PRO A 44 12.86 2.87 13.50
CA PRO A 44 13.87 2.47 14.46
C PRO A 44 13.25 2.14 15.82
N MET A 45 13.61 0.98 16.38
CA MET A 45 13.07 0.51 17.67
C MET A 45 13.25 1.53 18.79
N LYS A 46 14.42 2.17 18.88
CA LYS A 46 14.74 3.14 19.93
C LYS A 46 13.80 4.36 19.92
N ASP A 47 13.29 4.71 18.75
CA ASP A 47 12.41 5.87 18.60
C ASP A 47 10.95 5.45 18.81
N ILE A 48 10.54 4.34 18.20
CA ILE A 48 9.15 3.88 18.18
C ILE A 48 8.76 3.13 19.47
N CYS A 49 9.57 2.17 19.91
CA CYS A 49 9.26 1.29 21.03
C CYS A 49 10.52 0.95 21.86
N PRO A 50 11.14 1.95 22.54
CA PRO A 50 12.39 1.75 23.28
C PRO A 50 12.28 0.78 24.45
N ASP A 51 11.06 0.50 24.89
CA ASP A 51 10.71 -0.41 25.97
C ASP A 51 10.40 -1.84 25.48
N ALA A 52 10.65 -2.16 24.20
CA ALA A 52 10.40 -3.48 23.63
C ALA A 52 11.28 -4.59 24.26
N GLY A 53 12.45 -4.24 24.80
CA GLY A 53 13.38 -5.20 25.41
C GLY A 53 14.09 -6.12 24.40
N ILE A 54 14.06 -5.77 23.11
CA ILE A 54 14.68 -6.50 21.99
C ILE A 54 15.48 -5.53 21.11
N GLU A 55 16.32 -6.07 20.23
CA GLU A 55 17.27 -5.28 19.42
C GLU A 55 16.62 -4.43 18.32
N HIS A 56 15.57 -4.93 17.66
CA HIS A 56 14.85 -4.22 16.61
C HIS A 56 13.41 -4.73 16.49
N LEU A 57 12.55 -4.04 15.74
CA LEU A 57 11.11 -4.37 15.65
C LEU A 57 10.73 -5.41 14.60
N PHE A 58 11.58 -5.59 13.57
CA PHE A 58 11.29 -6.40 12.39
C PHE A 58 12.38 -7.44 12.21
N PHE A 59 12.02 -8.70 12.00
CA PHE A 59 12.96 -9.81 11.80
C PHE A 59 12.60 -10.53 10.50
N SER A 60 13.60 -10.83 9.68
CA SER A 60 13.40 -11.70 8.51
C SER A 60 13.01 -13.12 8.93
N GLU A 61 12.34 -13.85 8.04
CA GLU A 61 12.03 -15.27 8.27
C GLU A 61 13.30 -16.11 8.53
N SER A 62 14.42 -15.80 7.85
CA SER A 62 15.71 -16.46 8.10
C SER A 62 16.27 -16.21 9.50
N GLU A 63 16.24 -14.97 9.99
CA GLU A 63 16.69 -14.66 11.35
C GLU A 63 15.81 -15.37 12.39
N ILE A 64 14.50 -15.40 12.18
CA ILE A 64 13.58 -16.13 13.05
C ILE A 64 13.92 -17.63 13.07
N ASN A 65 14.16 -18.24 11.90
CA ASN A 65 14.53 -19.65 11.81
C ASN A 65 15.87 -19.93 12.50
N GLU A 66 16.87 -19.06 12.35
CA GLU A 66 18.15 -19.17 13.05
C GLU A 66 17.95 -19.10 14.58
N LEU A 67 17.15 -18.15 15.06
CA LEU A 67 16.85 -18.00 16.49
C LEU A 67 16.13 -19.23 17.06
N MET A 68 15.26 -19.87 16.28
CA MET A 68 14.61 -21.15 16.66
C MET A 68 15.62 -22.28 16.76
N THR A 69 16.55 -22.41 15.80
CA THR A 69 17.52 -23.51 15.78
C THR A 69 18.62 -23.38 16.83
N THR A 70 18.97 -22.15 17.23
CA THR A 70 20.06 -21.84 18.19
C THR A 70 19.63 -21.89 19.66
N GLY A 71 18.40 -22.34 19.96
CA GLY A 71 17.94 -22.54 21.34
C GLY A 71 17.60 -21.25 22.09
N LYS A 72 17.36 -20.13 21.39
CA LYS A 72 16.72 -18.94 22.00
C LYS A 72 15.21 -19.14 22.10
N ASP A 73 14.80 -20.21 22.77
CA ASP A 73 13.40 -20.59 22.96
C ASP A 73 12.58 -19.45 23.57
N TRP A 74 13.16 -18.63 24.44
CA TRP A 74 12.47 -17.47 25.02
C TRP A 74 12.03 -16.45 23.95
N PHE A 75 12.72 -16.35 22.82
CA PHE A 75 12.38 -15.39 21.78
C PHE A 75 11.15 -15.83 20.99
N VAL A 76 11.07 -17.13 20.69
CA VAL A 76 10.00 -17.71 19.85
C VAL A 76 8.86 -18.26 20.71
N ASN A 77 9.17 -19.11 21.68
CA ASN A 77 8.20 -19.70 22.60
C ASN A 77 7.74 -18.69 23.66
N GLY A 78 8.59 -17.73 24.05
CA GLY A 78 8.20 -16.58 24.85
C GLY A 78 7.43 -15.51 24.07
N ASN A 79 7.16 -15.75 22.78
CA ASN A 79 6.22 -14.98 21.97
C ASN A 79 6.65 -13.51 21.84
N ALA A 80 7.96 -13.26 21.68
CA ALA A 80 8.51 -11.91 21.51
C ALA A 80 8.13 -11.30 20.16
N CYS A 81 7.91 -12.13 19.13
CA CYS A 81 7.48 -11.70 17.80
C CYS A 81 6.22 -12.43 17.30
N PHE A 82 5.52 -11.79 16.36
CA PHE A 82 4.41 -12.30 15.57
C PHE A 82 4.92 -13.30 14.52
N THR A 83 4.84 -14.59 14.84
CA THR A 83 5.36 -15.71 14.04
C THR A 83 4.33 -16.80 13.78
N LYS A 84 3.08 -16.66 14.25
CA LYS A 84 2.01 -17.63 13.95
C LYS A 84 1.41 -17.36 12.58
N GLU A 85 0.68 -18.33 12.07
CA GLU A 85 -0.10 -18.17 10.83
C GLU A 85 -1.04 -16.95 10.92
N GLY A 86 -1.05 -16.14 9.87
CA GLY A 86 -1.81 -14.88 9.82
C GLY A 86 -1.23 -13.72 10.63
N GLU A 87 -0.08 -13.90 11.30
CA GLU A 87 0.59 -12.84 12.06
C GLU A 87 1.83 -12.25 11.36
N TRP A 88 2.34 -12.93 10.34
CA TRP A 88 3.48 -12.45 9.56
C TRP A 88 3.09 -11.21 8.75
N LEU A 89 3.97 -10.21 8.75
CA LEU A 89 3.91 -9.15 7.75
C LEU A 89 4.42 -9.73 6.44
N VAL A 90 3.66 -9.57 5.36
CA VAL A 90 4.04 -10.05 4.02
C VAL A 90 4.35 -8.84 3.15
N LEU A 91 5.61 -8.72 2.72
CA LEU A 91 6.10 -7.62 1.90
C LEU A 91 5.57 -7.70 0.47
N GLY A 92 5.75 -6.62 -0.31
CA GLY A 92 5.27 -6.57 -1.70
C GLY A 92 5.94 -7.59 -2.63
N ASN A 93 7.15 -8.05 -2.28
CA ASN A 93 7.87 -9.12 -2.98
C ASN A 93 7.49 -10.54 -2.49
N GLY A 94 6.61 -10.65 -1.48
CA GLY A 94 6.18 -11.92 -0.90
C GLY A 94 6.99 -12.40 0.31
N ASP A 95 8.09 -11.73 0.66
CA ASP A 95 8.90 -12.10 1.81
C ASP A 95 8.15 -11.88 3.11
N LYS A 96 8.40 -12.76 4.08
CA LYS A 96 7.80 -12.68 5.41
C LYS A 96 8.72 -11.99 6.41
N VAL A 97 8.12 -11.10 7.19
CA VAL A 97 8.77 -10.37 8.27
C VAL A 97 7.98 -10.58 9.56
N ALA A 98 8.66 -11.06 10.60
CA ALA A 98 8.09 -11.13 11.94
C ALA A 98 8.19 -9.76 12.61
N PHE A 99 7.16 -9.41 13.37
CA PHE A 99 7.06 -8.11 14.04
C PHE A 99 7.02 -8.26 15.56
N ASN A 100 7.62 -7.33 16.29
CA ASN A 100 7.62 -7.30 17.75
C ASN A 100 6.20 -7.34 18.35
N LYS A 101 6.01 -8.15 19.40
CA LYS A 101 4.76 -8.28 20.17
C LYS A 101 4.69 -7.42 21.42
N MET A 102 5.82 -6.88 21.88
CA MET A 102 5.91 -6.12 23.12
C MET A 102 5.59 -4.64 22.88
N TRP A 103 4.42 -4.19 23.37
CA TRP A 103 3.94 -2.83 23.15
C TRP A 103 3.34 -2.25 24.41
N SER A 104 3.90 -1.13 24.89
CA SER A 104 3.22 -0.27 25.84
C SER A 104 2.26 0.70 25.12
N ALA A 105 1.36 1.32 25.89
CA ALA A 105 0.48 2.36 25.35
C ALA A 105 1.27 3.56 24.80
N LYS A 106 2.41 3.91 25.42
CA LYS A 106 3.25 5.04 24.98
C LYS A 106 3.90 4.75 23.64
N SER A 107 4.44 3.55 23.47
CA SER A 107 5.10 3.15 22.22
C SER A 107 4.10 2.99 21.07
N LEU A 108 2.89 2.49 21.36
CA LEU A 108 1.80 2.50 20.39
C LEU A 108 1.46 3.93 19.95
N ALA A 109 1.36 4.88 20.89
CA ALA A 109 1.08 6.28 20.56
C ALA A 109 2.12 6.90 19.62
N ARG A 110 3.41 6.57 19.80
CA ARG A 110 4.48 6.99 18.89
C ARG A 110 4.31 6.40 17.50
N LEU A 111 3.99 5.11 17.41
CA LEU A 111 3.70 4.47 16.12
C LEU A 111 2.50 5.13 15.43
N GLN A 112 1.43 5.42 16.17
CA GLN A 112 0.24 6.12 15.67
C GLN A 112 0.57 7.52 15.13
N GLU A 113 1.40 8.28 15.85
CA GLU A 113 1.86 9.60 15.42
C GLU A 113 2.61 9.52 14.09
N VAL A 114 3.60 8.63 13.97
CA VAL A 114 4.38 8.46 12.74
C VAL A 114 3.47 8.03 11.58
N LEU A 115 2.62 7.02 11.79
CA LEU A 115 1.79 6.45 10.73
C LEU A 115 0.63 7.36 10.30
N THR A 116 0.25 8.36 11.10
CA THR A 116 -0.70 9.38 10.70
C THR A 116 -0.18 10.18 9.49
N THR A 117 1.13 10.39 9.37
CA THR A 117 1.76 11.07 8.21
C THR A 117 1.60 10.27 6.91
N HIS A 118 1.31 8.97 7.02
CA HIS A 118 1.02 8.06 5.90
C HIS A 118 -0.48 7.81 5.70
N ALA A 119 -1.35 8.64 6.29
CA ALA A 119 -2.80 8.46 6.28
C ALA A 119 -3.24 7.09 6.87
N ILE A 120 -2.53 6.62 7.90
CA ILE A 120 -2.89 5.40 8.63
C ILE A 120 -3.19 5.79 10.08
N THR A 121 -4.42 5.52 10.51
CA THR A 121 -4.83 5.71 11.90
C THR A 121 -5.10 4.36 12.56
N GLY A 122 -4.96 4.31 13.88
CA GLY A 122 -5.20 3.10 14.65
C GLY A 122 -5.89 3.41 15.97
N GLU A 123 -6.73 2.51 16.46
CA GLU A 123 -7.28 2.55 17.82
C GLU A 123 -7.36 1.17 18.45
N VAL A 124 -7.55 1.14 19.77
CA VAL A 124 -7.72 -0.10 20.54
C VAL A 124 -9.19 -0.23 20.91
N ASP A 125 -9.83 -1.28 20.42
CA ASP A 125 -11.18 -1.69 20.81
C ASP A 125 -11.20 -3.18 21.16
N LYS A 126 -11.43 -3.48 22.44
CA LYS A 126 -11.49 -4.86 22.97
C LYS A 126 -12.67 -5.66 22.42
N ALA A 127 -13.65 -5.02 21.79
CA ALA A 127 -14.80 -5.66 21.17
C ALA A 127 -14.45 -6.36 19.84
N ILE A 128 -13.27 -6.12 19.26
CA ILE A 128 -12.79 -6.81 18.05
C ILE A 128 -12.68 -8.31 18.29
N LYS A 129 -13.32 -9.09 17.39
CA LYS A 129 -13.38 -10.57 17.44
C LYS A 129 -12.76 -11.25 16.21
N THR A 130 -11.95 -10.54 15.42
CA THR A 130 -11.26 -11.14 14.26
C THR A 130 -10.19 -12.13 14.72
N ALA A 131 -9.91 -13.15 13.89
CA ALA A 131 -8.91 -14.16 14.20
C ALA A 131 -7.50 -13.55 14.37
N THR A 132 -7.17 -12.55 13.56
CA THR A 132 -5.91 -11.80 13.63
C THR A 132 -5.83 -10.85 14.82
N GLY A 133 -6.98 -10.53 15.44
CA GLY A 133 -7.09 -9.58 16.54
C GLY A 133 -7.12 -8.11 16.11
N TYR A 134 -7.21 -7.81 14.82
CA TYR A 134 -7.44 -6.46 14.29
C TYR A 134 -8.33 -6.49 13.03
N GLU A 135 -8.90 -5.35 12.68
CA GLU A 135 -9.61 -5.07 11.43
C GLU A 135 -8.93 -3.87 10.74
N ILE A 136 -8.85 -3.87 9.41
CA ILE A 136 -8.36 -2.74 8.62
C ILE A 136 -9.45 -2.30 7.65
N ARG A 137 -9.77 -1.01 7.69
CA ARG A 137 -10.71 -0.36 6.78
C ARG A 137 -9.92 0.51 5.82
N TYR A 138 -9.86 0.10 4.56
CA TYR A 138 -9.17 0.84 3.51
C TYR A 138 -10.11 1.80 2.79
N GLU A 139 -9.59 2.98 2.48
CA GLU A 139 -10.16 3.88 1.49
C GLU A 139 -9.27 3.86 0.24
N TYR A 140 -9.88 3.93 -0.93
CA TYR A 140 -9.21 3.80 -2.21
C TYR A 140 -9.35 5.09 -3.02
N ALA A 141 -8.37 5.37 -3.87
CA ALA A 141 -8.51 6.43 -4.86
C ALA A 141 -9.74 6.14 -5.74
N ASN A 142 -10.64 7.12 -5.86
CA ASN A 142 -11.69 7.08 -6.86
C ASN A 142 -11.06 7.11 -8.26
N ASP A 143 -11.61 6.32 -9.18
CA ASP A 143 -11.13 6.30 -10.56
C ASP A 143 -11.33 7.71 -11.16
N MET A 144 -10.24 8.40 -11.51
CA MET A 144 -10.33 9.54 -12.42
C MET A 144 -10.88 9.00 -13.75
N PRO A 145 -11.93 9.58 -14.34
CA PRO A 145 -12.45 9.11 -15.62
C PRO A 145 -11.31 9.13 -16.64
N GLN A 146 -10.99 7.94 -17.15
CA GLN A 146 -10.05 7.78 -18.26
C GLN A 146 -10.65 8.55 -19.43
N VAL A 147 -10.07 9.69 -19.79
CA VAL A 147 -10.34 10.32 -21.08
C VAL A 147 -9.84 9.34 -22.12
N SER A 148 -10.75 8.54 -22.67
CA SER A 148 -10.44 7.58 -23.72
C SER A 148 -9.90 8.37 -24.91
N GLN A 149 -8.59 8.32 -25.13
CA GLN A 149 -8.05 8.67 -26.43
C GLN A 149 -8.64 7.67 -27.43
N ALA A 150 -9.53 8.14 -28.29
CA ALA A 150 -10.08 7.35 -29.38
C ALA A 150 -8.92 6.93 -30.29
N SER A 151 -8.49 5.67 -30.17
CA SER A 151 -7.60 5.05 -31.14
C SER A 151 -8.36 4.78 -32.44
N SER A 152 -7.72 5.08 -33.56
CA SER A 152 -8.23 4.94 -34.91
C SER A 152 -8.06 3.52 -35.46
N GLN A 153 -8.97 3.15 -36.38
CA GLN A 153 -8.94 2.07 -37.41
C GLN A 153 -9.23 0.60 -36.99
N ALA A 154 -10.00 -0.24 -37.71
CA ALA A 154 -10.82 -0.13 -38.94
C ALA A 154 -11.69 -1.41 -39.22
N LYS A 155 -12.90 -1.22 -39.84
CA LYS A 155 -13.74 -1.98 -40.84
C LYS A 155 -13.81 -3.55 -40.90
N PRO A 156 -14.80 -4.22 -41.58
CA PRO A 156 -15.70 -3.76 -42.68
C PRO A 156 -17.19 -4.27 -42.70
N LYS A 157 -18.09 -3.58 -43.45
CA LYS A 157 -19.07 -4.17 -44.40
C LYS A 157 -19.84 -3.09 -45.18
N SER A 158 -20.31 -3.50 -46.37
CA SER A 158 -20.82 -2.77 -47.54
C SER A 158 -21.92 -1.71 -47.35
N SER A 159 -21.83 -0.58 -48.07
CA SER A 159 -22.63 -0.27 -49.28
C SER A 159 -22.40 1.19 -49.72
N THR A 160 -22.52 1.41 -51.02
CA THR A 160 -22.17 2.60 -51.80
C THR A 160 -23.10 3.79 -51.53
N ALA A 161 -22.56 4.96 -51.14
CA ALA A 161 -23.14 6.29 -51.45
C ALA A 161 -22.17 7.46 -51.16
N VAL A 162 -21.61 7.99 -52.24
CA VAL A 162 -21.48 9.41 -52.62
C VAL A 162 -20.62 10.39 -51.78
N ILE A 163 -19.60 10.89 -52.49
CA ILE A 163 -18.65 11.99 -52.26
C ILE A 163 -19.39 13.34 -52.31
N VAL A 164 -18.93 14.35 -51.54
CA VAL A 164 -18.73 15.78 -51.91
C VAL A 164 -18.81 16.65 -50.64
N VAL A 165 -17.66 16.97 -50.03
CA VAL A 165 -17.50 18.18 -49.17
C VAL A 165 -16.09 18.80 -49.30
N GLY A 166 -15.07 18.04 -49.71
CA GLY A 166 -13.67 18.52 -49.71
C GLY A 166 -13.22 19.46 -50.83
N VAL A 167 -13.98 19.63 -51.92
CA VAL A 167 -13.49 20.38 -53.11
C VAL A 167 -13.91 21.85 -53.10
N VAL A 168 -14.93 22.26 -52.34
CA VAL A 168 -15.42 23.65 -52.34
C VAL A 168 -14.51 24.60 -51.54
N LEU A 169 -13.83 24.12 -50.49
CA LEU A 169 -12.98 25.00 -49.65
C LEU A 169 -11.65 25.39 -50.31
N VAL A 170 -11.11 24.56 -51.22
CA VAL A 170 -9.84 24.88 -51.91
C VAL A 170 -10.05 25.97 -52.97
N PHE A 171 -11.18 25.99 -53.67
CA PHE A 171 -11.46 27.03 -54.67
C PHE A 171 -11.81 28.39 -54.05
N VAL A 172 -12.46 28.43 -52.87
CA VAL A 172 -12.76 29.70 -52.18
C VAL A 172 -11.50 30.36 -51.65
N VAL A 173 -10.53 29.59 -51.13
CA VAL A 173 -9.26 30.14 -50.62
C VAL A 173 -8.38 30.66 -51.76
N LEU A 174 -8.33 29.96 -52.90
CA LEU A 174 -7.55 30.40 -54.06
C LEU A 174 -8.14 31.66 -54.72
N ALA A 175 -9.47 31.78 -54.78
CA ALA A 175 -10.12 32.99 -55.29
C ALA A 175 -9.94 34.22 -54.36
N TRP A 176 -9.93 34.02 -53.04
CA TRP A 176 -9.67 35.11 -52.08
C TRP A 176 -8.22 35.62 -52.13
N ILE A 177 -7.25 34.72 -52.32
CA ILE A 177 -5.84 35.11 -52.45
C ILE A 177 -5.61 35.89 -53.76
N ALA A 178 -6.22 35.48 -54.88
CA ALA A 178 -6.06 36.18 -56.16
C ALA A 178 -6.64 37.61 -56.16
N MET A 179 -7.71 37.87 -55.40
CA MET A 179 -8.30 39.22 -55.28
C MET A 179 -7.52 40.18 -54.36
N LYS A 180 -6.56 39.68 -53.57
CA LYS A 180 -5.81 40.51 -52.62
C LYS A 180 -4.46 41.04 -53.17
N PHE A 181 -4.08 40.60 -54.37
CA PHE A 181 -2.81 40.93 -55.02
C PHE A 181 -2.97 41.52 -56.44
N MET A 182 -4.18 42.02 -56.78
CA MET A 182 -4.48 42.78 -57.99
C MET A 182 -5.04 44.15 -57.59
#